data_AF-A0A914N2D6-F1
#
_entry.id   AF-A0A914N2D6-F1
#
_cell.length_a   1.000
_cell.length_b   1.000
_cell.length_c   1.000
_cell.angle_alpha   90.00
_cell.angle_beta   90.00
_cell.angle_gamma   90.00
#
_symmetry.space_group_name_H-M   'P 1'
#
loop_
_entity.id
_entity.type
_entity.pdbx_description
1 polymer ?
#
loop_
_entity_poly.entity_id
_entity_poly.type
_entity_poly.pdbx_seq_one_letter_code
_entity_poly.pdbx_strand_id
1 'polypeptide(L)'
;MLERYLLQMGRIGAGHLPVLFSINFVAMLVITYSFSVWRGDVDPVFPYISASGDSRPESCIFSMFLNVCAFFIALIVILRYHLVAELLSQNSDQEEDPLISLTNRLSLFAGLLGSVGMFIVANFQETAVIQIHLTGVRI
;
A
#
# COMPACT_ATOMS: atom_id res chain seq x y z
N MET A 1 2.53 -19.93 -18.77
CA MET A 1 3.17 -19.07 -19.80
C MET A 1 2.99 -17.58 -19.48
N LEU A 2 1.78 -17.14 -19.09
CA LEU A 2 1.51 -15.75 -18.66
C LEU A 2 2.28 -15.32 -17.40
N GLU A 3 2.38 -16.19 -16.38
CA GLU A 3 3.13 -15.91 -15.13
C GLU A 3 4.63 -15.68 -15.39
N ARG A 4 5.24 -16.48 -16.26
CA ARG A 4 6.66 -16.31 -16.64
C ARG A 4 6.88 -14.98 -17.37
N TYR A 5 5.95 -14.55 -18.22
CA TYR A 5 6.02 -13.25 -18.90
C TYR A 5 5.89 -12.05 -17.95
N LEU A 6 5.05 -12.15 -16.92
CA LEU A 6 4.94 -11.12 -15.87
C LEU A 6 6.23 -11.02 -15.04
N LEU A 7 6.90 -12.14 -14.79
CA LEU A 7 8.17 -12.20 -14.07
C LEU A 7 9.39 -11.82 -14.95
N GLN A 8 9.28 -11.95 -16.28
CA GLN A 8 10.36 -11.72 -17.26
C GLN A 8 10.27 -10.36 -17.99
N MET A 9 9.58 -9.35 -17.44
CA MET A 9 9.87 -7.97 -17.86
C MET A 9 11.35 -7.68 -17.55
N GLY A 10 12.18 -7.77 -18.58
CA GLY A 10 13.56 -8.22 -18.47
C GLY A 10 14.49 -7.32 -17.67
N ARG A 11 15.43 -7.94 -16.93
CA ARG A 11 16.60 -7.35 -16.25
C ARG A 11 16.35 -6.20 -15.24
N ILE A 12 15.15 -5.63 -15.25
CA ILE A 12 14.55 -4.74 -14.26
C ILE A 12 13.27 -5.46 -13.85
N GLY A 13 13.36 -6.30 -12.81
CA GLY A 13 12.17 -6.79 -12.12
C GLY A 13 11.25 -5.61 -11.76
N ALA A 14 10.00 -5.87 -11.42
CA ALA A 14 8.98 -4.83 -11.16
C ALA A 14 9.27 -3.88 -9.97
N GLY A 15 10.54 -3.67 -9.59
CA GLY A 15 11.04 -2.73 -8.60
C GLY A 15 10.80 -1.25 -8.92
N HIS A 16 10.33 -0.90 -10.13
CA HIS A 16 9.78 0.44 -10.37
C HIS A 16 8.45 0.65 -9.62
N LEU A 17 7.67 -0.41 -9.34
CA LEU A 17 6.38 -0.29 -8.65
C LEU A 17 6.53 0.24 -7.21
N PRO A 18 7.43 -0.29 -6.34
CA PRO A 18 7.70 0.31 -5.04
C PRO A 18 8.15 1.76 -5.12
N VAL A 19 8.95 2.13 -6.13
CA VAL A 19 9.40 3.52 -6.31
C VAL A 19 8.22 4.45 -6.63
N LEU A 20 7.35 4.04 -7.56
CA LEU A 20 6.13 4.80 -7.89
C LEU A 20 5.18 4.89 -6.69
N PHE A 21 5.03 3.82 -5.93
CA PHE A 21 4.28 3.82 -4.68
C PHE A 21 4.84 4.86 -3.70
N SER A 22 6.15 4.86 -3.45
CA SER A 22 6.78 5.81 -2.53
C SER A 22 6.63 7.26 -2.99
N ILE A 23 6.81 7.53 -4.28
CA ILE A 23 6.61 8.87 -4.86
C ILE A 23 5.15 9.31 -4.66
N ASN A 24 4.18 8.45 -4.97
CA ASN A 24 2.75 8.76 -4.82
C ASN A 24 2.38 9.01 -3.35
N PHE A 25 2.90 8.19 -2.43
CA PHE A 25 2.63 8.33 -1.00
C PHE A 25 3.22 9.62 -0.43
N VAL A 26 4.46 9.97 -0.80
CA VAL A 26 5.08 11.23 -0.37
C VAL A 26 4.34 12.43 -0.98
N ALA A 27 3.96 12.36 -2.25
CA ALA A 27 3.18 13.41 -2.90
C ALA A 27 1.85 13.65 -2.18
N MET A 28 1.13 12.58 -1.82
CA MET A 28 -0.08 12.66 -1.01
C MET A 28 0.16 13.39 0.31
N LEU A 29 1.17 12.97 1.09
CA LEU A 29 1.47 13.58 2.38
C LEU A 29 1.73 15.08 2.23
N VAL A 30 2.59 15.46 1.28
CA VAL A 30 2.98 16.85 1.07
C VAL A 30 1.79 17.69 0.60
N ILE A 31 1.03 17.23 -0.38
CA ILE A 31 -0.10 17.98 -0.96
C ILE A 31 -1.20 18.17 0.09
N THR A 32 -1.63 17.07 0.73
CA THR A 32 -2.71 17.10 1.71
C THR A 32 -2.35 17.93 2.93
N TYR A 33 -1.14 17.77 3.49
CA TYR A 33 -0.67 18.57 4.62
C TYR A 33 -0.53 20.07 4.28
N SER A 34 0.09 20.38 3.13
CA SER A 34 0.28 21.79 2.75
C SER A 34 -1.05 22.50 2.57
N PHE A 35 -2.03 21.80 1.99
CA PHE A 35 -3.36 22.36 1.76
C PHE A 35 -4.17 22.51 3.06
N SER A 36 -4.15 21.51 3.95
CA SER A 36 -4.85 21.57 5.23
C SER A 36 -4.29 22.64 6.16
N VAL A 37 -2.96 22.81 6.20
CA VAL A 37 -2.30 23.88 6.98
C VAL A 37 -2.62 25.25 6.40
N TRP A 38 -2.58 25.40 5.07
CA TRP A 38 -2.90 26.68 4.42
C TRP A 38 -4.33 27.14 4.72
N ARG A 39 -5.26 26.22 4.84
CA ARG A 39 -6.66 26.50 5.21
C ARG A 39 -6.90 26.62 6.72
N GLY A 40 -5.95 26.19 7.54
CA GLY A 40 -6.10 26.16 9.00
C GLY A 40 -7.00 25.04 9.51
N ASP A 41 -7.19 23.96 8.74
CA ASP A 41 -7.99 22.81 9.16
C ASP A 41 -7.23 21.94 10.20
N VAL A 42 -5.90 22.04 10.26
CA VAL A 42 -5.05 21.28 11.18
C VAL A 42 -3.97 22.14 11.84
N ASP A 43 -3.47 21.68 12.98
CA ASP A 43 -2.31 22.28 13.65
C ASP A 43 -1.06 22.14 12.75
N PRO A 44 -0.32 23.22 12.47
CA PRO A 44 0.83 23.17 11.57
C PRO A 44 2.05 22.41 12.15
N VAL A 45 2.15 22.25 13.47
CA VAL A 45 3.36 21.71 14.11
C VAL A 45 3.37 20.19 14.08
N PHE A 46 2.29 19.53 14.53
CA PHE A 46 2.19 18.07 14.56
C PHE A 46 0.76 17.55 14.37
N PRO A 47 0.18 17.69 13.17
CA PRO A 47 -1.13 17.10 12.90
C PRO A 47 -1.01 15.61 12.58
N TYR A 48 -2.05 14.84 12.92
CA TYR A 48 -2.18 13.49 12.40
C TYR A 48 -2.33 13.51 10.87
N ILE A 49 -1.77 12.50 10.20
CA ILE A 49 -1.89 12.36 8.74
C ILE A 49 -3.36 12.23 8.33
N SER A 50 -4.14 11.41 9.05
CA SER A 50 -5.58 11.23 8.81
C SER A 50 -6.34 12.54 8.96
N ALA A 51 -6.02 13.34 9.99
CA ALA A 51 -6.65 14.65 10.22
C ALA A 51 -6.41 15.62 9.07
N SER A 52 -5.23 15.58 8.43
CA SER A 52 -4.93 16.41 7.26
C SER A 52 -5.80 16.05 6.05
N GLY A 53 -6.28 14.80 5.97
CA GLY A 53 -7.14 14.29 4.91
C GLY A 53 -8.60 14.12 5.33
N ASP A 54 -9.07 14.83 6.35
CA ASP A 54 -10.40 14.62 6.92
C ASP A 54 -11.46 15.59 6.38
N SER A 55 -11.15 16.88 6.33
CA SER A 55 -12.08 17.91 5.85
C SER A 55 -12.10 17.99 4.31
N ARG A 56 -13.06 18.71 3.72
CA ARG A 56 -13.16 18.87 2.26
C ARG A 56 -12.50 20.18 1.81
N PRO A 57 -11.81 20.21 0.66
CA PRO A 57 -11.64 19.14 -0.36
C PRO A 57 -10.44 18.19 -0.15
N GLU A 58 -9.61 18.40 0.86
CA GLU A 58 -8.36 17.66 1.12
C GLU A 58 -8.59 16.16 1.30
N SER A 59 -9.72 15.75 1.88
CA SER A 59 -10.13 14.34 1.97
C SER A 59 -10.34 13.66 0.63
N CYS A 60 -10.82 14.37 -0.39
CA CYS A 60 -10.96 13.82 -1.74
C CYS A 60 -9.60 13.57 -2.38
N ILE A 61 -8.66 14.51 -2.20
CA ILE A 61 -7.29 14.39 -2.70
C ILE A 61 -6.58 13.25 -1.97
N PHE A 62 -6.65 13.22 -0.64
CA PHE A 62 -6.08 12.16 0.18
C PHE A 62 -6.62 10.78 -0.24
N SER A 63 -7.94 10.65 -0.38
CA SER A 63 -8.60 9.41 -0.81
C SER A 63 -8.10 8.94 -2.17
N MET A 64 -8.04 9.83 -3.16
CA MET A 64 -7.59 9.50 -4.52
C MET A 64 -6.18 8.92 -4.51
N PHE A 65 -5.23 9.58 -3.86
CA PHE A 65 -3.85 9.12 -3.81
C PHE A 65 -3.68 7.87 -2.94
N LEU A 66 -4.35 7.78 -1.79
CA LEU A 66 -4.23 6.64 -0.89
C LEU A 66 -4.86 5.36 -1.47
N ASN A 67 -5.94 5.49 -2.26
CA ASN A 67 -6.50 4.38 -3.04
C ASN A 67 -5.50 3.86 -4.09
N VAL A 68 -4.77 4.75 -4.76
CA VAL A 68 -3.70 4.36 -5.70
C VAL A 68 -2.56 3.65 -4.95
N CYS A 69 -2.19 4.12 -3.77
CA CYS A 69 -1.24 3.43 -2.89
C CYS A 69 -1.71 2.03 -2.51
N ALA A 70 -2.98 1.87 -2.09
CA ALA A 70 -3.56 0.57 -1.75
C ALA A 70 -3.47 -0.42 -2.92
N PHE A 71 -3.81 0.03 -4.13
CA PHE A 71 -3.66 -0.77 -5.35
C PHE A 71 -2.20 -1.19 -5.60
N PHE A 72 -1.25 -0.25 -5.48
CA PHE A 72 0.16 -0.58 -5.65
C PHE A 72 0.65 -1.59 -4.62
N ILE A 73 0.27 -1.48 -3.35
CA ILE A 73 0.64 -2.46 -2.31
C ILE A 73 0.12 -3.85 -2.69
N ALA A 74 -1.15 -3.98 -3.06
CA ALA A 74 -1.72 -5.25 -3.47
C ALA A 74 -0.93 -5.87 -4.65
N LEU A 75 -0.63 -5.05 -5.66
CA LEU A 75 0.13 -5.50 -6.84
C LEU A 75 1.57 -5.91 -6.48
N ILE A 76 2.28 -5.11 -5.69
CA ILE A 76 3.67 -5.38 -5.27
C ILE A 76 3.74 -6.70 -4.49
N VAL A 77 2.82 -6.92 -3.56
CA VAL A 77 2.80 -8.10 -2.69
C VAL A 77 2.48 -9.37 -3.50
N ILE A 78 1.53 -9.30 -4.44
CA ILE A 78 1.22 -10.41 -5.35
C ILE A 78 2.45 -10.76 -6.21
N LEU A 79 3.07 -9.76 -6.85
CA LEU A 79 4.26 -9.98 -7.68
C LEU A 79 5.42 -10.54 -6.86
N ARG A 80 5.59 -10.07 -5.61
CA ARG A 80 6.62 -10.58 -4.71
C ARG A 80 6.36 -12.04 -4.34
N TYR A 81 5.10 -12.41 -4.08
CA TYR A 81 4.72 -13.79 -3.81
C TYR A 81 5.09 -14.73 -4.97
N HIS A 82 4.70 -14.38 -6.19
CA HIS A 82 5.01 -15.18 -7.38
C HIS A 82 6.51 -15.24 -7.68
N LEU A 83 7.24 -14.14 -7.47
CA LEU A 83 8.69 -14.12 -7.62
C LEU A 83 9.36 -15.11 -6.66
N VAL A 84 8.98 -15.09 -5.38
CA VAL A 84 9.55 -16.01 -4.38
C VAL A 84 9.16 -17.45 -4.68
N ALA A 85 7.91 -17.70 -5.10
CA ALA A 85 7.45 -19.04 -5.46
C ALA A 85 8.22 -19.63 -6.67
N GLU A 86 8.49 -18.82 -7.70
CA GLU A 86 9.29 -19.24 -8.86
C GLU A 86 10.77 -19.45 -8.49
N LEU A 87 11.34 -18.61 -7.62
CA LEU A 87 12.71 -18.81 -7.14
C LEU A 87 12.85 -20.09 -6.31
N LEU A 88 11.83 -20.47 -5.54
CA LEU A 88 11.84 -21.74 -4.81
C LEU A 88 11.76 -22.94 -5.76
N SER A 89 10.91 -22.87 -6.80
CA SER A 89 10.73 -23.98 -7.75
C SER A 89 11.96 -24.22 -8.65
N GLN A 90 12.75 -23.19 -8.94
CA GLN A 90 13.97 -23.29 -9.74
C GLN A 90 15.16 -23.89 -8.98
N ASN A 91 15.15 -23.85 -7.64
CA ASN A 91 16.21 -24.39 -6.79
C ASN A 91 15.96 -25.86 -6.41
N SER A 92 15.34 -26.64 -7.30
CA SER A 92 14.83 -28.00 -7.08
C SER A 92 15.86 -29.05 -6.64
N ASP A 93 17.15 -28.72 -6.65
CA ASP A 93 18.23 -29.58 -6.13
C ASP A 93 18.35 -29.54 -4.60
N GLN A 94 17.62 -28.63 -3.93
CA GLN A 94 17.60 -28.48 -2.47
C GLN A 94 16.16 -28.68 -1.94
N GLU A 95 16.00 -29.42 -0.84
CA GLU A 95 14.70 -29.60 -0.17
C GLU A 95 14.07 -28.22 0.11
N GLU A 96 12.83 -28.02 -0.34
CA GLU A 96 12.09 -26.78 -0.10
C GLU A 96 11.96 -26.53 1.40
N ASP A 97 12.50 -25.41 1.90
CA ASP A 97 12.31 -25.03 3.30
C ASP A 97 10.83 -24.66 3.53
N PRO A 98 10.08 -25.46 4.32
CA PRO A 98 8.66 -25.23 4.56
C PRO A 98 8.39 -23.89 5.25
N LEU A 99 9.37 -23.35 5.99
CA LEU A 99 9.25 -22.04 6.65
C LEU A 99 9.22 -20.90 5.63
N ILE A 100 9.99 -20.99 4.55
CA ILE A 100 10.03 -19.95 3.52
C ILE A 100 8.71 -19.93 2.74
N SER A 101 8.18 -21.10 2.38
CA SER A 101 6.89 -21.22 1.69
C SER A 101 5.73 -20.69 2.55
N LEU A 102 5.70 -21.04 3.84
CA LEU A 102 4.73 -20.51 4.80
C LEU A 102 4.84 -18.99 4.95
N THR A 103 6.06 -18.49 5.14
CA THR A 103 6.32 -17.04 5.30
C THR A 103 5.91 -16.26 4.04
N ASN A 104 6.13 -16.81 2.84
CA ASN A 104 5.72 -16.19 1.59
C ASN A 104 4.20 -16.04 1.50
N ARG A 105 3.46 -17.11 1.86
CA ARG A 105 1.98 -17.09 1.90
C ARG A 105 1.45 -16.13 2.96
N LEU A 106 2.02 -16.14 4.17
CA LEU A 106 1.62 -15.23 5.25
C LEU A 106 1.88 -13.77 4.88
N SER A 107 3.01 -13.49 4.24
CA SER A 107 3.34 -12.14 3.73
C SER A 107 2.35 -11.68 2.66
N LEU A 108 1.90 -12.58 1.78
CA LEU A 108 0.85 -12.29 0.80
C LEU A 108 -0.46 -11.89 1.50
N PHE A 109 -0.93 -12.71 2.44
CA PHE A 109 -2.16 -12.42 3.18
C PHE A 109 -2.07 -11.13 3.98
N ALA A 110 -0.98 -10.91 4.72
CA ALA A 110 -0.78 -9.70 5.50
C ALA A 110 -0.74 -8.44 4.63
N GLY A 111 -0.02 -8.48 3.50
CA GLY A 111 0.07 -7.34 2.59
C GLY A 111 -1.25 -7.01 1.89
N LEU A 112 -2.02 -8.04 1.49
CA LEU A 112 -3.36 -7.84 0.93
C LEU A 112 -4.32 -7.26 1.97
N LEU A 113 -4.28 -7.77 3.21
CA LEU A 113 -5.10 -7.24 4.30
C LEU A 113 -4.76 -5.77 4.55
N GLY A 114 -3.47 -5.42 4.67
CA GLY A 114 -3.02 -4.04 4.80
C GLY A 114 -3.49 -3.14 3.65
N SER A 115 -3.51 -3.63 2.41
CA SER A 115 -4.04 -2.87 1.26
C SER A 115 -5.55 -2.56 1.41
N VAL A 116 -6.32 -3.49 1.97
CA VAL A 116 -7.74 -3.27 2.29
C VAL A 116 -7.88 -2.26 3.43
N GLY A 117 -7.03 -2.34 4.45
CA GLY A 117 -6.97 -1.35 5.54
C GLY A 117 -6.75 0.07 5.00
N MET A 118 -5.76 0.25 4.12
CA MET A 118 -5.50 1.53 3.45
C MET A 118 -6.71 2.01 2.63
N PHE A 119 -7.37 1.12 1.89
CA PHE A 119 -8.57 1.46 1.12
C PHE A 119 -9.74 1.91 2.03
N ILE A 120 -9.93 1.26 3.18
CA ILE A 120 -10.92 1.69 4.17
C ILE A 120 -10.58 3.08 4.71
N VAL A 121 -9.35 3.30 5.16
CA VAL A 121 -8.87 4.60 5.67
C VAL A 121 -9.04 5.71 4.64
N ALA A 122 -8.79 5.42 3.36
CA ALA A 122 -8.93 6.38 2.27
C ALA A 122 -10.37 6.86 2.04
N ASN A 123 -11.37 6.02 2.31
CA ASN A 123 -12.77 6.30 1.93
C ASN A 123 -13.67 6.60 3.13
N PHE A 124 -13.26 6.24 4.35
CA PHE A 124 -13.99 6.52 5.57
C PHE A 124 -13.17 7.49 6.41
N GLN A 125 -13.49 8.78 6.33
CA GLN A 125 -12.84 9.84 7.09
C GLN A 125 -13.10 9.68 8.60
N GLU A 126 -12.18 10.22 9.40
CA GLU A 126 -12.15 10.07 10.85
C GLU A 126 -13.39 10.71 11.50
N THR A 127 -13.73 11.93 11.09
CA THR A 127 -14.90 12.66 11.61
C THR A 127 -16.23 12.18 11.02
N ALA A 128 -16.20 11.53 9.85
CA ALA A 128 -17.41 11.02 9.20
C ALA A 128 -17.90 9.72 9.86
N VAL A 129 -17.03 8.70 9.96
CA VAL A 129 -17.37 7.39 10.53
C VAL A 129 -16.16 6.77 11.23
N ILE A 130 -15.83 7.30 12.42
CA ILE A 130 -14.64 6.89 13.21
C ILE A 130 -14.50 5.38 13.42
N GLN A 131 -15.60 4.65 13.61
CA GLN A 131 -15.57 3.20 13.85
C GLN A 131 -14.99 2.44 12.65
N ILE A 132 -15.39 2.82 11.43
CA ILE A 132 -14.91 2.18 10.20
C ILE A 132 -13.48 2.66 9.91
N HIS A 133 -13.20 3.96 10.08
CA HIS A 133 -11.86 4.52 9.92
C HIS A 133 -10.83 3.77 10.76
N LEU A 134 -11.07 3.67 12.07
CA LEU A 134 -10.15 2.99 12.99
C LEU A 134 -10.10 1.47 12.79
N THR A 135 -11.08 0.86 12.13
CA THR A 135 -10.98 -0.55 11.71
C THR A 135 -9.94 -0.68 10.61
N GLY A 136 -9.96 0.22 9.61
CA GLY A 136 -8.95 0.27 8.56
C GLY A 136 -7.53 0.52 9.09
N VAL A 137 -7.37 1.37 10.11
CA VAL A 137 -6.06 1.66 10.74
C VAL A 137 -5.48 0.45 11.50
N ARG A 138 -6.33 -0.44 12.01
CA ARG A 138 -5.91 -1.60 12.83
C ARG A 138 -5.61 -2.85 12.02
N ILE A 139 -5.98 -2.84 10.74
CA ILE A 139 -5.68 -3.87 9.76
C ILE A 139 -4.22 -3.71 9.33
#